data_AF-A0A1W9QW91-F1
#
_entry.id   AF-A0A1W9QW91-F1
#
_cell.length_a   1.000
_cell.length_b   1.000
_cell.length_c   1.000
_cell.angle_alpha   90.00
_cell.angle_beta   90.00
_cell.angle_gamma   90.00
#
_symmetry.space_group_name_H-M   'P 1'
#
loop_
_entity.id
_entity.type
_entity.pdbx_description
1 polymer ?
#
loop_
_entity_poly.entity_id
_entity_poly.type
_entity_poly.pdbx_seq_one_letter_code
_entity_poly.pdbx_strand_id
1 'polypeptide(L)'
;MTTNNHYVNRKNIHRSANKNIDSHPKPQKYTQQNINFSDTPLFFPAGLERIFLFIYVVTLPYIAGLTFLFFYIANGNYKIFLSLSDTNSYILTWAIGYELLAAVILLMIMKNAISFSLKSSNRFTKKKFIIP
;
A
#
# COMPACT_ATOMS: atom_id res chain seq x y z
N MET A 1 7.83 -64.25 -54.65
CA MET A 1 7.67 -62.93 -55.32
C MET A 1 6.20 -62.85 -55.71
N THR A 2 5.33 -61.98 -55.19
CA THR A 2 5.45 -60.60 -54.71
C THR A 2 4.39 -60.31 -53.63
N THR A 3 4.71 -59.38 -52.73
CA THR A 3 3.98 -58.96 -51.52
C THR A 3 2.79 -58.03 -51.83
N ASN A 4 1.61 -58.31 -51.28
CA ASN A 4 0.49 -57.35 -51.25
C ASN A 4 0.49 -56.61 -49.90
N ASN A 5 0.99 -55.38 -49.93
CA ASN A 5 1.06 -54.49 -48.78
C ASN A 5 -0.32 -53.85 -48.56
N HIS A 6 -1.01 -54.24 -47.49
CA HIS A 6 -2.16 -53.49 -46.99
C HIS A 6 -1.66 -52.15 -46.43
N TYR A 7 -2.00 -51.06 -47.13
CA TYR A 7 -1.76 -49.69 -46.67
C TYR A 7 -2.63 -49.40 -45.45
N VAL A 8 -2.04 -49.42 -44.27
CA VAL A 8 -2.65 -48.87 -43.05
C VAL A 8 -2.56 -47.35 -43.13
N ASN A 9 -3.70 -46.73 -43.40
CA ASN A 9 -3.91 -45.29 -43.32
C ASN A 9 -3.69 -44.81 -41.88
N ARG A 10 -2.46 -44.41 -41.56
CA ARG A 10 -2.11 -43.76 -40.30
C ARG A 10 -2.66 -42.34 -40.38
N LYS A 11 -3.85 -42.13 -39.83
CA LYS A 11 -4.34 -40.78 -39.52
C LYS A 11 -3.23 -40.06 -38.76
N ASN A 12 -2.67 -39.04 -39.40
CA ASN A 12 -1.75 -38.10 -38.79
C ASN A 12 -2.51 -37.43 -37.64
N ILE A 13 -2.34 -37.97 -36.44
CA ILE A 13 -2.62 -37.26 -35.19
C ILE A 13 -1.57 -36.17 -35.12
N HIS A 14 -1.80 -35.10 -35.87
CA HIS A 14 -1.21 -33.81 -35.56
C HIS A 14 -1.64 -33.53 -34.13
N ARG A 15 -0.71 -33.73 -33.19
CA ARG A 15 -0.67 -32.98 -31.95
C ARG A 15 -0.67 -31.52 -32.37
N SER A 16 -1.87 -30.97 -32.53
CA SER A 16 -2.09 -29.55 -32.33
C SER A 16 -1.67 -29.30 -30.89
N ALA A 17 -0.40 -28.95 -30.72
CA ALA A 17 0.07 -28.18 -29.59
C ALA A 17 -0.68 -26.84 -29.69
N ASN A 18 -1.95 -26.86 -29.28
CA ASN A 18 -2.78 -25.70 -29.15
C ASN A 18 -2.21 -24.92 -27.96
N LYS A 19 -1.24 -24.08 -28.29
CA LYS A 19 -0.74 -22.97 -27.52
C LYS A 19 -1.88 -21.95 -27.40
N ASN A 20 -2.89 -22.29 -26.62
CA ASN A 20 -3.72 -21.32 -25.91
C ASN A 20 -3.13 -21.27 -24.52
N ILE A 21 -1.91 -20.73 -24.39
CA ILE A 21 -1.72 -19.43 -23.72
C ILE A 21 -2.62 -19.41 -22.50
N ASP A 22 -2.12 -20.07 -21.46
CA ASP A 22 -2.54 -19.84 -20.10
C ASP A 22 -2.60 -18.32 -19.92
N SER A 23 -3.80 -17.75 -19.92
CA SER A 23 -4.06 -16.41 -19.45
C SER A 23 -3.91 -16.41 -17.94
N HIS A 24 -2.74 -16.84 -17.45
CA HIS A 24 -2.32 -16.49 -16.12
C HIS A 24 -2.18 -14.97 -16.13
N PRO A 25 -3.02 -14.24 -15.36
CA PRO A 25 -2.83 -12.81 -15.21
C PRO A 25 -1.39 -12.62 -14.77
N LYS A 26 -0.59 -11.93 -15.59
CA LYS A 26 0.80 -11.63 -15.24
C LYS A 26 0.78 -11.06 -13.83
N PRO A 27 1.63 -11.55 -12.90
CA PRO A 27 1.64 -11.05 -11.54
C PRO A 27 1.86 -9.55 -11.63
N GLN A 28 0.84 -8.76 -11.28
CA GLN A 28 0.95 -7.31 -11.21
C GLN A 28 2.09 -7.03 -10.26
N LYS A 29 3.18 -6.46 -10.78
CA LYS A 29 4.29 -6.01 -9.95
C LYS A 29 3.71 -4.98 -8.98
N TYR A 30 3.89 -5.18 -7.68
CA TYR A 30 3.43 -4.26 -6.65
C TYR A 30 3.88 -2.81 -6.88
N THR A 31 4.98 -2.60 -7.60
CA THR A 31 5.51 -1.28 -7.98
C THR A 31 4.83 -0.64 -9.19
N GLN A 32 3.94 -1.34 -9.91
CA GLN A 32 3.24 -0.86 -11.10
C GLN A 32 1.76 -0.55 -10.83
N GLN A 33 1.40 -0.34 -9.57
CA GLN A 33 0.04 0.08 -9.23
C GLN A 33 -0.20 1.49 -9.78
N ASN A 34 -1.20 1.61 -10.66
CA ASN A 34 -1.61 2.89 -11.22
C ASN A 34 -2.38 3.65 -10.14
N ILE A 35 -1.77 4.69 -9.57
CA ILE A 35 -2.34 5.48 -8.47
C ILE A 35 -3.17 6.60 -9.11
N ASN A 36 -4.49 6.52 -8.97
CA ASN A 36 -5.40 7.58 -9.40
C ASN A 36 -5.60 8.59 -8.26
N PHE A 37 -5.09 9.81 -8.43
CA PHE A 37 -5.19 10.88 -7.43
C PHE A 37 -6.62 11.45 -7.29
N SER A 38 -7.51 11.13 -8.23
CA SER A 38 -8.94 11.52 -8.16
C SER A 38 -9.73 10.72 -7.11
N ASP A 39 -9.25 9.54 -6.71
CA ASP A 39 -9.91 8.68 -5.72
C ASP A 39 -9.47 8.99 -4.28
N THR A 40 -8.52 9.91 -4.11
CA THR A 40 -8.08 10.37 -2.79
C THR A 40 -8.98 11.47 -2.24
N PRO A 41 -9.33 11.47 -0.94
CA PRO A 41 -10.15 12.52 -0.32
C PRO A 41 -9.43 13.88 -0.19
N LEU A 42 -8.20 14.00 -0.67
CA LEU A 42 -7.44 15.25 -0.70
C LEU A 42 -7.69 16.01 -2.00
N PHE A 43 -7.69 17.34 -1.89
CA PHE A 43 -7.89 18.23 -3.03
C PHE A 43 -6.63 18.24 -3.91
N PHE A 44 -6.71 17.61 -5.08
CA PHE A 44 -5.66 17.61 -6.10
C PHE A 44 -6.18 18.28 -7.37
N PRO A 45 -5.92 19.59 -7.58
CA PRO A 45 -6.31 20.24 -8.82
C PRO A 45 -5.51 19.66 -9.99
N ALA A 46 -6.19 19.46 -11.13
CA ALA A 46 -5.62 18.83 -12.32
C ALA A 46 -4.37 19.57 -12.82
N GLY A 47 -3.28 18.84 -13.03
CA GLY A 47 -1.99 19.39 -13.49
C GLY A 47 -1.11 19.98 -12.40
N LEU A 48 -1.57 20.05 -11.14
CA LEU A 48 -0.81 20.56 -9.99
C LEU A 48 -0.61 19.50 -8.90
N GLU A 49 -0.91 18.23 -9.20
CA GLU A 49 -0.93 17.14 -8.22
C GLU A 49 0.41 17.01 -7.48
N ARG A 50 1.53 17.12 -8.22
CA ARG A 50 2.89 17.03 -7.66
C ARG A 50 3.21 18.17 -6.71
N ILE A 51 2.78 19.39 -7.04
CA ILE A 51 3.06 20.57 -6.21
C ILE A 51 2.25 20.49 -4.91
N PHE A 52 0.98 20.09 -5.00
CA PHE A 52 0.13 19.90 -3.83
C PHE A 52 0.64 18.76 -2.95
N LEU A 53 1.11 17.66 -3.53
CA LEU A 53 1.76 16.58 -2.79
C LEU A 53 2.98 17.07 -2.01
N PHE A 54 3.84 17.87 -2.65
CA PHE A 54 5.00 18.46 -1.98
C PHE A 54 4.58 19.38 -0.83
N ILE A 55 3.60 20.25 -1.07
CA ILE A 55 3.05 21.14 -0.05
C ILE A 55 2.50 20.32 1.12
N TYR A 56 1.75 19.25 0.87
CA TYR A 56 1.21 18.39 1.92
C TYR A 56 2.32 17.71 2.73
N VAL A 57 3.36 17.19 2.09
CA VAL A 57 4.51 16.59 2.78
C VAL A 57 5.19 17.60 3.69
N VAL A 58 5.30 18.87 3.30
CA VAL A 58 5.95 19.89 4.15
C VAL A 58 5.00 20.39 5.26
N THR A 59 3.74 20.63 4.93
CA THR A 59 2.78 21.32 5.82
C THR A 59 2.11 20.40 6.83
N LEU A 60 1.78 19.16 6.48
CA LEU A 60 1.11 18.23 7.40
C LEU A 60 1.93 17.96 8.67
N PRO A 61 3.24 17.63 8.58
CA PRO A 61 4.06 17.44 9.77
C PRO A 61 4.15 18.71 10.59
N TYR A 62 4.29 19.87 9.95
CA TYR A 62 4.35 21.15 10.66
C TYR A 62 3.10 21.41 11.49
N ILE A 63 1.90 21.22 10.91
CA ILE A 63 0.63 21.40 11.62
C ILE A 63 0.50 20.40 12.77
N ALA A 64 0.85 19.13 12.54
CA ALA A 64 0.81 18.08 13.56
C ALA A 64 1.75 18.39 14.73
N GLY A 65 3.00 18.78 14.42
CA GLY A 65 4.00 19.16 15.41
C GLY A 65 3.58 20.39 16.20
N LEU A 66 3.04 21.42 15.55
CA LEU A 66 2.58 22.63 16.20
C LEU A 66 1.39 22.36 17.12
N THR A 67 0.44 21.54 16.68
CA THR A 67 -0.69 21.07 17.49
C THR A 67 -0.18 20.31 18.72
N PHE A 68 0.76 19.40 18.53
CA PHE A 68 1.35 18.65 19.63
C PHE A 68 2.10 19.57 20.62
N LEU A 69 2.93 20.48 20.12
CA LEU A 69 3.66 21.43 20.98
C LEU A 69 2.70 22.32 21.77
N PHE A 70 1.64 22.80 21.13
CA PHE A 70 0.67 23.69 21.75
C PHE A 70 -0.17 22.98 22.81
N PHE A 71 -0.78 21.84 22.47
CA PHE A 71 -1.69 21.15 23.37
C PHE A 71 -0.97 20.29 24.42
N TYR A 72 0.11 19.61 24.05
CA TYR A 72 0.77 18.64 24.92
C TYR A 72 1.90 19.26 25.75
N ILE A 73 2.76 20.08 25.14
CA ILE A 73 3.91 20.66 25.84
C ILE A 73 3.50 21.94 26.56
N ALA A 74 2.84 22.86 25.86
CA ALA A 74 2.46 24.15 26.43
C ALA A 74 1.14 24.09 27.22
N ASN A 75 0.44 22.95 27.26
CA ASN A 75 -0.88 22.78 27.90
C ASN A 75 -1.88 23.88 27.50
N GLY A 76 -1.84 24.34 26.24
CA GLY A 76 -2.68 25.42 25.72
C GLY A 76 -2.31 26.84 26.17
N ASN A 77 -1.20 27.01 26.90
CA ASN A 77 -0.73 28.33 27.32
C ASN A 77 0.14 28.99 26.25
N TYR A 78 -0.40 30.01 25.58
CA TYR A 78 0.29 30.73 24.53
C TYR A 78 1.62 31.36 24.99
N LYS A 79 1.75 31.79 26.26
CA LYS A 79 2.98 32.40 26.78
C LYS A 79 4.13 31.40 26.84
N ILE A 80 3.83 30.18 27.31
CA ILE A 80 4.80 29.09 27.39
C ILE A 80 5.19 28.65 25.97
N PHE A 81 4.21 28.52 25.07
CA PHE A 81 4.46 28.18 23.67
C PHE A 81 5.39 29.18 22.97
N LEU A 82 5.13 30.48 23.13
CA LEU A 82 5.97 31.55 22.55
C LEU A 82 7.40 31.52 23.12
N SER A 83 7.55 31.32 24.44
CA SER A 83 8.88 31.24 25.07
C SER A 83 9.73 30.04 24.59
N LEU A 84 9.08 28.96 24.13
CA LEU A 84 9.74 27.80 23.54
C LEU A 84 10.12 28.03 22.07
N SER A 85 9.63 29.10 21.45
CA SER A 85 9.73 29.33 20.01
C SER A 85 10.88 30.25 19.57
N ASP A 86 11.53 30.94 20.51
CA ASP A 86 12.32 32.16 20.24
C ASP A 86 13.62 32.00 19.45
N THR A 87 14.21 30.79 19.28
CA THR A 87 15.56 30.69 18.67
C THR A 87 15.81 29.63 17.61
N ASN A 88 14.99 28.58 17.45
CA ASN A 88 15.09 27.63 16.30
C ASN A 88 13.94 26.60 16.27
N SER A 89 12.77 27.00 16.77
CA SER A 89 11.68 26.05 17.04
C SER A 89 10.97 25.52 15.79
N TYR A 90 11.15 26.15 14.63
CA TYR A 90 10.50 25.73 13.39
C TYR A 90 10.95 24.33 12.92
N ILE A 91 12.26 24.10 12.84
CA ILE A 91 12.80 22.79 12.45
C ILE A 91 12.45 21.72 13.48
N LEU A 92 12.49 22.09 14.77
CA LEU A 92 12.17 21.19 15.88
C LEU A 92 10.70 20.78 15.84
N THR A 93 9.80 21.75 15.71
CA THR A 93 8.36 21.52 15.57
C THR A 93 8.05 20.67 14.35
N TRP A 94 8.73 20.93 13.23
CA TRP A 94 8.59 20.15 12.01
C TRP A 94 9.05 18.69 12.18
N ALA A 95 10.20 18.46 12.81
CA ALA A 95 10.73 17.13 13.10
C ALA A 95 9.81 16.34 14.06
N ILE A 96 9.36 16.97 15.15
CA ILE A 96 8.38 16.39 16.08
C ILE A 96 7.10 16.00 15.35
N GLY A 97 6.67 16.82 14.38
CA GLY A 97 5.54 16.52 13.51
C GLY A 97 5.68 15.21 12.74
N TYR A 98 6.85 14.96 12.14
CA TYR A 98 7.11 13.70 11.44
C TYR A 98 7.14 12.51 12.38
N GLU A 99 7.73 12.65 13.56
CA GLU A 99 7.74 11.57 14.56
C GLU A 99 6.32 11.19 14.96
N LEU A 100 5.45 12.18 15.18
CA LEU A 100 4.05 11.93 15.51
C LEU A 100 3.31 11.23 14.36
N LEU A 101 3.47 11.70 13.12
CA LEU A 101 2.86 11.05 11.95
C LEU A 101 3.39 9.61 11.77
N ALA A 102 4.71 9.41 11.89
CA ALA A 102 5.34 8.11 11.76
C ALA A 102 4.84 7.14 12.82
N ALA A 103 4.71 7.58 14.08
CA ALA A 103 4.14 6.78 15.16
C ALA A 103 2.70 6.33 14.85
N VAL A 104 1.85 7.25 14.38
CA VAL A 104 0.47 6.92 13.99
C VAL A 104 0.43 5.91 12.83
N ILE A 105 1.23 6.14 11.78
CA ILE A 105 1.33 5.22 10.63
C ILE A 105 1.81 3.85 11.09
N LEU A 106 2.84 3.80 11.94
CA LEU A 106 3.39 2.56 12.47
C LEU A 106 2.34 1.79 13.29
N LEU A 107 1.57 2.49 14.13
CA LEU A 107 0.45 1.90 14.86
C LEU A 107 -0.62 1.34 13.92
N MET A 108 -0.95 2.03 12.83
CA MET A 108 -1.91 1.55 11.82
C MET A 108 -1.39 0.29 11.10
N ILE A 109 -0.12 0.29 10.70
CA ILE A 109 0.52 -0.89 10.08
C ILE A 109 0.50 -2.06 11.05
N MET A 110 0.88 -1.84 12.32
CA MET A 110 0.87 -2.87 13.35
C MET A 110 -0.53 -3.43 13.60
N LYS A 111 -1.55 -2.56 13.70
CA LYS A 111 -2.96 -2.97 13.82
C LYS A 111 -3.38 -3.85 12.64
N ASN A 112 -3.03 -3.46 11.42
CA ASN A 112 -3.35 -4.22 10.21
C ASN A 112 -2.63 -5.59 10.18
N ALA A 113 -1.37 -5.63 10.58
CA ALA A 113 -0.58 -6.86 10.68
C ALA A 113 -1.17 -7.84 11.69
N ILE A 114 -1.55 -7.35 12.88
CA ILE A 114 -2.21 -8.16 13.92
C ILE A 114 -3.56 -8.68 13.41
N SER A 115 -4.38 -7.81 12.82
CA SER A 115 -5.69 -8.19 12.27
C SER A 115 -5.57 -9.26 11.19
N PHE A 116 -4.58 -9.15 10.31
CA PHE A 116 -4.29 -10.15 9.29
C PHE A 116 -3.88 -11.49 9.90
N SER A 117 -2.98 -11.49 10.88
CA SER A 117 -2.54 -12.71 11.58
C SER A 117 -3.70 -13.44 12.27
N LEU A 118 -4.53 -12.69 13.01
CA LEU A 118 -5.73 -13.23 13.68
C LEU A 118 -6.74 -13.82 12.67
N LYS A 119 -6.97 -13.13 11.54
CA LYS A 119 -7.87 -13.61 10.49
C LYS A 119 -7.31 -14.81 9.71
N SER A 120 -5.99 -14.92 9.60
CA SER A 120 -5.32 -16.08 9.00
C SER A 120 -5.47 -17.33 9.86
N SER A 121 -5.26 -17.20 11.19
CA SER A 121 -5.40 -18.31 12.14
C SER A 121 -6.79 -18.98 12.09
N ASN A 122 -7.86 -18.19 12.05
CA ASN A 122 -9.23 -18.69 11.96
C ASN A 122 -9.59 -19.39 10.64
N ARG A 123 -8.82 -19.19 9.56
CA ARG A 123 -9.05 -19.86 8.27
C ARG A 123 -8.49 -21.29 8.24
N PHE A 124 -7.44 -21.59 9.02
CA PHE A 124 -6.86 -22.93 9.10
C PHE A 124 -7.74 -23.91 9.88
N THR A 125 -8.44 -23.45 10.92
CA THR A 125 -9.36 -24.29 11.71
C THR A 125 -10.62 -24.70 10.94
N LYS A 126 -11.17 -23.83 10.07
CA LYS A 126 -12.37 -24.16 9.28
C LYS A 126 -12.14 -25.18 8.15
N LYS A 127 -10.92 -25.29 7.60
CA LYS A 127 -10.62 -26.26 6.53
C LYS A 127 -10.48 -27.71 7.03
N LYS A 128 -10.35 -27.94 8.34
CA LYS A 128 -10.13 -29.28 8.92
C LYS A 128 -11.42 -30.06 9.23
N PHE A 129 -12.59 -29.47 9.00
CA PHE A 129 -13.91 -30.08 9.26
C PHE A 129 -14.73 -30.33 8.00
N ILE A 130 -14.07 -30.74 6.91
CA ILE A 130 -14.75 -31.36 5.78
C ILE A 130 -14.16 -32.77 5.69
N ILE A 131 -14.78 -33.70 6.40
CA ILE A 131 -14.57 -35.14 6.25
C ILE A 131 -15.76 -35.63 5.41
N PRO A 132 -15.53 -36.40 4.32
CA PRO A 132 -16.60 -36.96 3.49
C PRO A 132 -17.50 -37.94 4.26
#